data_AF-A0A952HY39-F1
#
_entry.id   AF-A0A952HY39-F1
#
_cell.length_a   1.000
_cell.length_b   1.000
_cell.length_c   1.000
_cell.angle_alpha   90.00
_cell.angle_beta   90.00
_cell.angle_gamma   90.00
#
_symmetry.space_group_name_H-M   'P 1'
#
loop_
_entity.id
_entity.type
_entity.pdbx_description
1 polymer ?
#
loop_
_entity_poly.entity_id
_entity_poly.type
_entity_poly.pdbx_seq_one_letter_code
_entity_poly.pdbx_strand_id
1 'polypeptide(L)'
;MPVGIVGGADVRDAMLSAGAFAVADPYRATTHNKGIMNGVSAVVLATGNDTRAVESGAHAYAARNGTYSALTRWEKNNAGDLIGTIELPMPVGIVGGATRVHATAKLCLEIMQIKSAAQLGGIIASVGLVQNFSAMKALATEGIQRGHMSLHAKNVAIAAGAAGNEIEPVAQQLISDKTINAEAAEQILRKLRSR
;
A
#
# COMPACT_ATOMS: atom_id res chain seq x y z
N MET A 1 11.54 -4.70 11.82
CA MET A 1 11.21 -5.91 11.06
C MET A 1 12.49 -6.64 10.72
N PRO A 2 12.63 -7.91 11.15
CA PRO A 2 13.75 -8.76 10.78
C PRO A 2 14.02 -8.78 9.28
N VAL A 3 15.27 -8.67 8.86
CA VAL A 3 15.64 -8.57 7.42
C VAL A 3 15.10 -9.74 6.58
N GLY A 4 15.04 -10.95 7.16
CA GLY A 4 14.48 -12.13 6.49
C GLY A 4 12.99 -11.97 6.13
N ILE A 5 12.21 -11.26 6.95
CA ILE A 5 10.79 -10.98 6.70
C ILE A 5 10.63 -9.87 5.64
N VAL A 6 11.56 -8.93 5.60
CA VAL A 6 11.56 -7.84 4.62
C VAL A 6 11.80 -8.37 3.21
N GLY A 7 12.58 -9.44 3.06
CA GLY A 7 12.95 -10.04 1.78
C GLY A 7 14.45 -10.00 1.48
N GLY A 8 15.29 -9.79 2.49
CA GLY A 8 16.74 -9.71 2.35
C GLY A 8 17.30 -8.30 2.51
N ALA A 9 18.62 -8.23 2.60
CA ALA A 9 19.37 -6.99 2.81
C ALA A 9 19.16 -6.00 1.65
N ASP A 10 19.17 -6.49 0.42
CA ASP A 10 19.01 -5.65 -0.78
C ASP A 10 17.65 -4.95 -0.81
N VAL A 11 16.59 -5.69 -0.46
CA VAL A 11 15.22 -5.14 -0.38
C VAL A 11 15.13 -4.08 0.71
N ARG A 12 15.67 -4.36 1.90
CA ARG A 12 15.76 -3.38 2.99
C ARG A 12 16.49 -2.12 2.53
N ASP A 13 17.66 -2.25 1.92
CA ASP A 13 18.50 -1.10 1.55
C ASP A 13 17.90 -0.29 0.40
N ALA A 14 17.19 -0.95 -0.53
CA ALA A 14 16.36 -0.27 -1.52
C ALA A 14 15.19 0.48 -0.87
N MET A 15 14.53 -0.08 0.15
CA MET A 15 13.47 0.61 0.89
C MET A 15 14.02 1.83 1.67
N LEU A 16 15.21 1.73 2.27
CA LEU A 16 15.89 2.86 2.92
C LEU A 16 16.19 3.96 1.91
N SER A 17 16.68 3.59 0.73
CA SER A 17 16.94 4.54 -0.37
C SER A 17 15.66 5.23 -0.86
N ALA A 18 14.55 4.48 -0.99
CA ALA A 18 13.24 5.03 -1.35
C ALA A 18 12.69 5.99 -0.28
N GLY A 19 12.91 5.67 1.01
CA GLY A 19 12.58 6.56 2.13
C GLY A 19 13.39 7.86 2.09
N ALA A 20 14.71 7.76 1.86
CA ALA A 20 15.57 8.93 1.72
C ALA A 20 15.18 9.81 0.52
N PHE A 21 14.78 9.20 -0.60
CA PHE A 21 14.28 9.92 -1.77
C PHE A 21 12.98 10.69 -1.44
N ALA A 22 12.06 10.08 -0.71
CA ALA A 22 10.84 10.76 -0.27
C ALA A 22 11.09 11.90 0.75
N VAL A 23 12.20 11.85 1.49
CA VAL A 23 12.59 12.96 2.38
C VAL A 23 13.19 14.12 1.60
N ALA A 24 13.98 13.83 0.57
CA ALA A 24 14.76 14.82 -0.19
C ALA A 24 13.97 15.54 -1.30
N ASP A 25 12.96 14.89 -1.89
CA ASP A 25 12.20 15.42 -3.02
C ASP A 25 10.70 15.55 -2.71
N PRO A 26 10.13 16.78 -2.69
CA PRO A 26 8.70 17.00 -2.50
C PRO A 26 7.81 16.24 -3.49
N TYR A 27 8.21 16.04 -4.75
CA TYR A 27 7.43 15.29 -5.73
C TYR A 27 7.29 13.82 -5.30
N ARG A 28 8.38 13.23 -4.82
CA ARG A 28 8.34 11.88 -4.27
C ARG A 28 7.60 11.84 -2.94
N ALA A 29 7.82 12.81 -2.07
CA ALA A 29 7.14 12.94 -0.78
C ALA A 29 5.62 12.94 -0.95
N THR A 30 5.08 13.65 -1.95
CA THR A 30 3.65 13.69 -2.24
C THR A 30 3.11 12.29 -2.53
N THR A 31 3.79 11.53 -3.40
CA THR A 31 3.36 10.17 -3.76
C THR A 31 3.51 9.19 -2.61
N HIS A 32 4.57 9.36 -1.81
CA HIS A 32 4.85 8.58 -0.60
C HIS A 32 3.77 8.78 0.46
N ASN A 33 3.42 10.03 0.75
CA ASN A 33 2.38 10.40 1.71
C ASN A 33 0.99 9.99 1.20
N LYS A 34 0.70 10.15 -0.09
CA LYS A 34 -0.53 9.60 -0.69
C LYS A 34 -0.67 8.10 -0.42
N GLY A 35 0.43 7.35 -0.51
CA GLY A 35 0.47 5.92 -0.18
C GLY A 35 0.06 5.63 1.27
N ILE A 36 0.53 6.42 2.23
CA ILE A 36 0.11 6.37 3.65
C ILE A 36 -1.40 6.63 3.75
N MET A 37 -1.86 7.70 3.10
CA MET A 37 -3.24 8.17 3.23
C MET A 37 -4.27 7.21 2.63
N ASN A 38 -3.91 6.38 1.64
CA ASN A 38 -4.78 5.29 1.17
C ASN A 38 -5.26 4.39 2.32
N GLY A 39 -4.37 4.08 3.29
CA GLY A 39 -4.71 3.25 4.45
C GLY A 39 -5.39 4.06 5.56
N VAL A 40 -4.83 5.23 5.89
CA VAL A 40 -5.36 6.12 6.93
C VAL A 40 -6.81 6.51 6.63
N SER A 41 -7.06 7.05 5.44
CA SER A 41 -8.38 7.56 5.06
C SER A 41 -9.43 6.46 4.95
N ALA A 42 -9.02 5.22 4.63
CA ALA A 42 -9.92 4.06 4.64
C ALA A 42 -10.44 3.75 6.05
N VAL A 43 -9.56 3.71 7.06
CA VAL A 43 -9.97 3.43 8.46
C VAL A 43 -10.74 4.61 9.04
N VAL A 44 -10.33 5.85 8.75
CA VAL A 44 -11.03 7.06 9.18
C VAL A 44 -12.46 7.06 8.64
N LEU A 45 -12.64 6.76 7.35
CA LEU A 45 -13.96 6.67 6.74
C LEU A 45 -14.80 5.53 7.33
N ALA A 46 -14.22 4.33 7.47
CA ALA A 46 -14.91 3.16 8.01
C ALA A 46 -15.40 3.37 9.45
N THR A 47 -14.68 4.17 10.23
CA THR A 47 -15.06 4.51 11.61
C THR A 47 -15.94 5.75 11.72
N GLY A 48 -16.38 6.33 10.61
CA GLY A 48 -17.28 7.49 10.58
C GLY A 48 -16.62 8.80 11.01
N ASN A 49 -15.29 8.89 10.92
CA ASN A 49 -14.52 10.10 11.21
C ASN A 49 -14.34 10.97 9.94
N ASP A 50 -13.97 12.24 10.12
CA ASP A 50 -13.78 13.17 9.01
C ASP A 50 -12.41 12.96 8.34
N THR A 51 -12.43 12.41 7.12
CA THR A 51 -11.22 12.21 6.32
C THR A 51 -10.52 13.50 5.94
N ARG A 52 -11.25 14.59 5.70
CA ARG A 52 -10.66 15.88 5.30
C ARG A 52 -9.90 16.51 6.46
N ALA A 53 -10.41 16.38 7.69
CA ALA A 53 -9.71 16.87 8.89
C ALA A 53 -8.37 16.14 9.10
N VAL A 54 -8.35 14.82 8.91
CA VAL A 54 -7.11 14.02 9.04
C VAL A 54 -6.13 14.31 7.89
N GLU A 55 -6.60 14.35 6.64
CA GLU A 55 -5.77 14.63 5.45
C GLU A 55 -5.12 16.02 5.51
N SER A 56 -5.90 17.06 5.85
CA SER A 56 -5.39 18.43 5.97
C SER A 56 -4.35 18.54 7.08
N GLY A 57 -4.59 17.94 8.26
CA GLY A 57 -3.63 17.89 9.36
C GLY A 57 -2.35 17.15 8.98
N ALA A 58 -2.46 15.97 8.37
CA ALA A 58 -1.32 15.17 7.93
C ALA A 58 -0.45 15.93 6.91
N HIS A 59 -1.05 16.49 5.87
CA HIS A 59 -0.30 17.18 4.82
C HIS A 59 0.25 18.54 5.27
N ALA A 60 -0.42 19.26 6.16
CA ALA A 60 0.17 20.45 6.79
C ALA A 60 1.37 20.07 7.67
N TYR A 61 1.27 18.98 8.45
CA TYR A 61 2.36 18.49 9.30
C TYR A 61 3.58 18.03 8.50
N ALA A 62 3.36 17.48 7.31
CA ALA A 62 4.42 17.10 6.37
C ALA A 62 5.28 18.29 5.92
N ALA A 63 4.75 19.52 5.97
CA ALA A 63 5.45 20.76 5.60
C ALA A 63 5.91 21.61 6.80
N ARG A 64 5.80 21.11 8.04
CA ARG A 64 6.04 21.89 9.28
C ARG A 64 7.44 22.50 9.40
N ASN A 65 8.43 21.94 8.70
CA ASN A 65 9.82 22.40 8.71
C ASN A 65 10.17 23.28 7.48
N GLY A 66 9.16 23.84 6.80
CA GLY A 66 9.32 24.76 5.67
C GLY A 66 9.40 24.08 4.29
N THR A 67 9.67 22.77 4.23
CA THR A 67 9.61 21.97 3.00
C THR A 67 8.73 20.75 3.21
N TYR A 68 7.86 20.45 2.25
CA TYR A 68 7.01 19.26 2.28
C TYR A 68 7.86 17.99 2.18
N SER A 69 7.76 17.10 3.16
CA SER A 69 8.59 15.90 3.28
C SER A 69 7.77 14.66 3.68
N ALA A 70 8.43 13.51 3.81
CA ALA A 70 7.79 12.25 4.19
C ALA A 70 7.24 12.29 5.64
N LEU A 71 6.05 11.71 5.85
CA LEU A 71 5.45 11.51 7.18
C LEU A 71 6.03 10.30 7.94
N THR A 72 6.79 9.46 7.26
CA THR A 72 7.47 8.29 7.85
C THR A 72 8.98 8.44 7.80
N ARG A 73 9.65 7.80 8.75
CA ARG A 73 11.10 7.64 8.77
C ARG A 73 11.44 6.15 8.79
N TRP A 74 12.38 5.77 7.92
CA TRP A 74 12.85 4.41 7.74
C TRP A 74 14.33 4.33 8.01
N GLU A 75 14.72 3.42 8.91
CA GLU A 75 16.07 3.33 9.46
C GLU A 75 16.52 1.88 9.58
N LYS A 76 17.83 1.70 9.72
CA LYS A 76 18.45 0.40 10.00
C LYS A 76 18.95 0.39 11.44
N ASN A 77 18.59 -0.64 12.20
CA ASN A 77 19.13 -0.80 13.56
C ASN A 77 20.50 -1.50 13.57
N ASN A 78 21.09 -1.65 14.75
CA ASN A 78 22.40 -2.30 14.92
C ASN A 78 22.41 -3.78 14.49
N ALA A 79 21.27 -4.46 14.53
CA ALA A 79 21.12 -5.85 14.07
C ALA A 79 20.93 -5.95 12.54
N GLY A 80 20.84 -4.82 11.82
CA GLY A 80 20.57 -4.80 10.39
C GLY A 80 19.09 -4.90 10.02
N ASP A 81 18.19 -4.78 10.98
CA ASP A 81 16.75 -4.84 10.75
C ASP A 81 16.18 -3.47 10.36
N LEU A 82 15.06 -3.50 9.62
CA LEU A 82 14.36 -2.31 9.19
C LEU A 82 13.46 -1.77 10.33
N ILE A 83 13.64 -0.51 10.70
CA ILE A 83 12.75 0.22 11.61
C ILE A 83 11.95 1.23 10.79
N GLY A 84 10.63 1.23 10.97
CA GLY A 84 9.72 2.22 10.41
C GLY A 84 9.03 2.99 11.53
N THR A 85 8.97 4.31 11.40
CA THR A 85 8.26 5.19 12.32
C THR A 85 7.34 6.12 11.53
N ILE A 86 6.24 6.53 12.15
CA ILE A 86 5.29 7.47 11.58
C ILE A 86 4.84 8.46 12.66
N GLU A 87 4.69 9.72 12.28
CA GLU A 87 4.11 10.74 13.14
C GLU A 87 3.25 11.69 12.30
N LEU A 88 1.99 11.85 12.69
CA LEU A 88 1.04 12.75 12.05
C LEU A 88 -0.08 13.15 13.02
N PRO A 89 -0.69 14.33 12.85
CA PRO A 89 -1.90 14.72 13.58
C PRO A 89 -3.04 13.73 13.32
N MET A 90 -3.75 13.35 14.39
CA MET A 90 -4.81 12.36 14.31
C MET A 90 -6.06 12.81 15.06
N PRO A 91 -6.78 13.85 14.57
CA PRO A 91 -8.01 14.33 15.18
C PRO A 91 -9.18 13.38 14.90
N VAL A 92 -9.26 12.29 15.67
CA VAL A 92 -10.33 11.28 15.57
C VAL A 92 -11.12 11.17 16.87
N GLY A 93 -12.38 10.77 16.74
CA GLY A 93 -13.29 10.55 17.86
C GLY A 93 -13.84 9.12 17.87
N ILE A 94 -14.24 8.70 19.07
CA ILE A 94 -15.01 7.46 19.31
C ILE A 94 -16.39 7.76 19.90
N VAL A 95 -16.69 9.04 20.14
CA VAL A 95 -17.97 9.56 20.63
C VAL A 95 -18.34 10.79 19.82
N GLY A 96 -19.56 10.82 19.26
CA GLY A 96 -20.13 11.98 18.58
C GLY A 96 -20.03 11.95 17.05
N GLY A 97 -20.89 12.74 16.38
CA GLY A 97 -20.98 12.76 14.91
C GLY A 97 -21.49 11.45 14.31
N ALA A 98 -21.05 11.13 13.09
CA ALA A 98 -21.44 9.91 12.38
C ALA A 98 -20.97 8.61 13.10
N THR A 99 -19.94 8.69 13.95
CA THR A 99 -19.41 7.54 14.70
C THR A 99 -20.45 6.89 15.63
N ARG A 100 -21.45 7.64 16.10
CA ARG A 100 -22.55 7.14 16.96
C ARG A 100 -23.83 6.79 16.19
N VAL A 101 -24.07 7.46 15.07
CA VAL A 101 -25.33 7.37 14.31
C VAL A 101 -25.25 6.31 13.22
N HIS A 102 -24.09 6.15 12.58
CA HIS A 102 -23.91 5.23 11.47
C HIS A 102 -23.63 3.81 11.97
N ALA A 103 -24.56 2.87 11.70
CA ALA A 103 -24.48 1.50 12.19
C ALA A 103 -23.15 0.80 11.83
N THR A 104 -22.67 0.95 10.59
CA THR A 104 -21.37 0.38 10.16
C THR A 104 -20.18 0.95 10.92
N ALA A 105 -20.16 2.27 11.20
CA ALA A 105 -19.07 2.89 11.93
C ALA A 105 -18.97 2.36 13.37
N LYS A 106 -20.13 2.21 14.03
CA LYS A 106 -20.22 1.60 15.35
C LYS A 106 -19.72 0.15 15.34
N LEU A 107 -20.16 -0.65 14.36
CA LEU A 107 -19.72 -2.04 14.20
C LEU A 107 -18.20 -2.12 13.97
N CYS A 108 -17.61 -1.25 13.15
CA CYS A 108 -16.16 -1.21 12.93
C CYS A 108 -15.40 -0.93 14.24
N LEU A 109 -15.85 0.02 15.05
CA LEU A 109 -15.25 0.32 16.35
C LEU A 109 -15.37 -0.86 17.34
N GLU A 110 -16.50 -1.58 17.31
CA GLU A 110 -16.74 -2.77 18.13
C GLU A 110 -15.85 -3.95 17.71
N ILE A 111 -15.72 -4.23 16.40
CA ILE A 111 -14.83 -5.27 15.86
C ILE A 111 -13.38 -5.01 16.27
N MET A 112 -12.94 -3.75 16.22
CA MET A 112 -11.60 -3.34 16.65
C MET A 112 -11.44 -3.21 18.17
N GLN A 113 -12.53 -3.40 18.94
CA GLN A 113 -12.56 -3.31 20.40
C GLN A 113 -11.99 -1.99 20.95
N ILE A 114 -12.24 -0.89 20.26
CA ILE A 114 -11.71 0.43 20.62
C ILE A 114 -12.28 0.91 21.96
N LYS A 115 -11.40 1.38 22.84
CA LYS A 115 -11.74 1.95 24.16
C LYS A 115 -11.43 3.43 24.28
N SER A 116 -10.56 3.98 23.43
CA SER A 116 -10.20 5.40 23.45
C SER A 116 -9.88 5.95 22.05
N ALA A 117 -10.03 7.26 21.87
CA ALA A 117 -9.63 7.94 20.64
C ALA A 117 -8.12 7.81 20.37
N ALA A 118 -7.29 7.81 21.42
CA ALA A 118 -5.85 7.60 21.31
C ALA A 118 -5.52 6.20 20.77
N GLN A 119 -6.23 5.17 21.23
CA GLN A 119 -6.07 3.81 20.70
C GLN A 119 -6.45 3.75 19.22
N LEU A 120 -7.60 4.33 18.84
CA LEU A 120 -8.01 4.41 17.44
C LEU A 120 -6.95 5.13 16.59
N GLY A 121 -6.45 6.28 17.06
CA GLY A 121 -5.41 7.02 16.37
C GLY A 121 -4.11 6.23 16.19
N GLY A 122 -3.69 5.47 17.20
CA GLY A 122 -2.55 4.57 17.11
C GLY A 122 -2.73 3.46 16.08
N ILE A 123 -3.93 2.87 15.98
CA ILE A 123 -4.25 1.88 14.96
C ILE A 123 -4.23 2.50 13.56
N ILE A 124 -4.85 3.67 13.38
CA ILE A 124 -4.87 4.37 12.09
C ILE A 124 -3.45 4.71 11.62
N ALA A 125 -2.61 5.25 12.50
CA ALA A 125 -1.22 5.54 12.20
C ALA A 125 -0.43 4.26 11.84
N SER A 126 -0.66 3.16 12.58
CA SER A 126 -0.05 1.86 12.29
C SER A 126 -0.46 1.31 10.91
N VAL A 127 -1.74 1.44 10.55
CA VAL A 127 -2.24 1.08 9.21
C VAL A 127 -1.56 1.94 8.13
N GLY A 128 -1.43 3.25 8.36
CA GLY A 128 -0.70 4.13 7.47
C GLY A 128 0.76 3.71 7.25
N LEU A 129 1.47 3.33 8.33
CA LEU A 129 2.85 2.84 8.27
C LEU A 129 2.96 1.51 7.51
N VAL A 130 2.04 0.57 7.73
CA VAL A 130 2.00 -0.72 7.01
C VAL A 130 1.66 -0.54 5.53
N GLN A 131 0.77 0.39 5.21
CA GLN A 131 0.44 0.73 3.82
C GLN A 131 1.67 1.32 3.10
N ASN A 132 2.42 2.19 3.78
CA ASN A 132 3.68 2.73 3.27
C ASN A 132 4.76 1.66 3.12
N PHE A 133 4.92 0.78 4.11
CA PHE A 133 5.82 -0.37 4.04
C PHE A 133 5.55 -1.21 2.79
N SER A 134 4.29 -1.56 2.57
CA SER A 134 3.87 -2.39 1.43
C SER A 134 4.16 -1.71 0.10
N ALA A 135 3.88 -0.42 -0.02
CA ALA A 135 4.16 0.36 -1.22
C ALA A 135 5.66 0.45 -1.52
N MET A 136 6.49 0.73 -0.50
CA MET A 136 7.94 0.80 -0.66
C MET A 136 8.55 -0.56 -0.95
N LYS A 137 8.09 -1.63 -0.28
CA LYS A 137 8.55 -2.99 -0.55
C LYS A 137 8.26 -3.37 -2.00
N ALA A 138 7.05 -3.11 -2.49
CA ALA A 138 6.69 -3.38 -3.89
C ALA A 138 7.47 -2.53 -4.92
N LEU A 139 7.98 -1.36 -4.53
CA LEU A 139 8.90 -0.57 -5.36
C LEU A 139 10.32 -1.12 -5.33
N ALA A 140 10.76 -1.64 -4.17
CA ALA A 140 12.09 -2.21 -3.95
C ALA A 140 12.25 -3.62 -4.55
N THR A 141 11.19 -4.44 -4.54
CA THR A 141 11.19 -5.80 -5.09
C THR A 141 10.54 -5.78 -6.47
N GLU A 142 11.34 -5.83 -7.54
CA GLU A 142 10.90 -5.87 -8.94
C GLU A 142 9.54 -5.21 -9.20
N GLY A 143 9.49 -3.89 -9.01
CA GLY A 143 8.49 -2.93 -9.46
C GLY A 143 7.03 -3.38 -9.54
N ILE A 144 6.16 -2.66 -8.83
CA ILE A 144 4.70 -2.57 -9.04
C ILE A 144 4.28 -2.79 -10.50
N GLN A 145 5.02 -2.22 -11.48
CA GLN A 145 4.80 -2.43 -12.90
C GLN A 145 4.85 -3.90 -13.35
N ARG A 146 5.84 -4.70 -12.94
CA ARG A 146 5.93 -6.12 -13.30
C ARG A 146 4.80 -6.94 -12.67
N GLY A 147 4.41 -6.60 -11.44
CA GLY A 147 3.26 -7.19 -10.74
C GLY A 147 1.92 -6.86 -11.41
N HIS A 148 1.69 -5.59 -11.77
CA HIS A 148 0.51 -5.16 -12.52
C HIS A 148 0.45 -5.80 -13.91
N MET A 149 1.59 -5.89 -14.61
CA MET A 149 1.69 -6.56 -15.91
C MET A 149 1.41 -8.06 -15.81
N SER A 150 1.89 -8.72 -14.75
CA SER A 150 1.57 -10.12 -14.47
C SER A 150 0.08 -10.33 -14.20
N LEU A 151 -0.52 -9.51 -13.34
CA LEU A 151 -1.96 -9.59 -13.06
C LEU A 151 -2.80 -9.26 -14.30
N HIS A 152 -2.40 -8.25 -15.08
CA HIS A 152 -3.07 -7.89 -16.33
C HIS A 152 -3.01 -9.04 -17.34
N ALA A 153 -1.84 -9.65 -17.55
CA ALA A 153 -1.67 -10.81 -18.42
C ALA A 153 -2.54 -11.99 -17.99
N LYS A 154 -2.60 -12.28 -16.68
CA LYS A 154 -3.49 -13.33 -16.13
C LYS A 154 -4.96 -13.04 -16.37
N ASN A 155 -5.40 -11.79 -16.17
CA ASN A 155 -6.78 -11.40 -16.44
C ASN A 155 -7.14 -11.55 -17.92
N VAL A 156 -6.22 -11.21 -18.83
CA VAL A 156 -6.41 -11.41 -20.27
C VAL A 156 -6.44 -12.90 -20.64
N ALA A 157 -5.59 -13.73 -20.02
CA ALA A 157 -5.62 -15.18 -20.20
C ALA A 157 -6.94 -15.80 -19.74
N ILE A 158 -7.45 -15.39 -18.57
CA ILE A 158 -8.76 -15.83 -18.04
C ILE A 158 -9.89 -15.40 -18.98
N ALA A 159 -9.86 -14.15 -19.47
CA ALA A 159 -10.86 -13.64 -20.39
C ALA A 159 -10.87 -14.40 -21.74
N ALA A 160 -9.72 -14.89 -22.19
CA ALA A 160 -9.59 -15.77 -23.35
C ALA A 160 -10.01 -17.23 -23.08
N GLY A 161 -10.42 -17.57 -21.85
CA GLY A 161 -10.94 -18.88 -21.47
C GLY A 161 -9.90 -19.86 -20.90
N ALA A 162 -8.74 -19.38 -20.45
CA ALA A 162 -7.77 -20.20 -19.71
C ALA A 162 -8.31 -20.50 -18.30
N ALA A 163 -8.22 -21.77 -17.86
CA ALA A 163 -8.68 -22.20 -16.55
C ALA A 163 -7.61 -22.98 -15.78
N GLY A 164 -7.62 -22.85 -14.44
CA GLY A 164 -6.74 -23.62 -13.57
C GLY A 164 -5.26 -23.47 -13.90
N ASN A 165 -4.63 -24.58 -14.28
CA ASN A 165 -3.19 -24.67 -14.59
C ASN A 165 -2.81 -24.04 -15.95
N GLU A 166 -3.76 -23.62 -16.78
CA GLU A 166 -3.51 -22.98 -18.07
C GLU A 166 -3.19 -21.48 -17.94
N ILE A 167 -3.63 -20.84 -16.85
CA ILE A 167 -3.55 -19.38 -16.68
C ILE A 167 -2.09 -18.91 -16.62
N GLU A 168 -1.27 -19.58 -15.81
CA GLU A 168 0.12 -19.19 -15.58
C GLU A 168 0.99 -19.30 -16.85
N PRO A 169 0.97 -20.42 -17.60
CA PRO A 169 1.72 -20.56 -18.84
C PRO A 169 1.30 -19.55 -19.92
N VAL A 170 -0.01 -19.31 -20.09
CA VAL A 170 -0.51 -18.35 -21.08
C VAL A 170 -0.09 -16.93 -20.70
N ALA A 171 -0.23 -16.54 -19.44
CA ALA A 171 0.19 -15.23 -18.95
C ALA A 171 1.71 -15.02 -19.10
N GLN A 172 2.54 -16.02 -18.81
CA GLN A 172 3.99 -15.92 -19.00
C GLN A 172 4.37 -15.73 -20.47
N GLN A 173 3.73 -16.47 -21.37
CA GLN A 173 3.98 -16.34 -22.80
C GLN A 173 3.57 -14.95 -23.33
N LEU A 174 2.41 -14.43 -22.90
CA LEU A 174 1.96 -13.07 -23.25
C LEU A 174 2.96 -11.98 -22.81
N ILE A 175 3.53 -12.12 -21.61
CA ILE A 175 4.54 -11.20 -21.07
C ILE A 175 5.85 -11.32 -21.86
N SER A 176 6.28 -12.54 -22.15
CA SER A 176 7.49 -12.81 -22.94
C SER A 176 7.39 -12.21 -24.34
N ASP A 177 6.23 -12.39 -24.98
CA ASP A 177 5.95 -11.90 -26.33
C ASP A 177 5.64 -10.38 -26.36
N LYS A 178 5.62 -9.72 -25.20
CA LYS A 178 5.27 -8.30 -25.00
C LYS A 178 3.94 -7.89 -25.65
N THR A 179 3.03 -8.85 -25.85
CA THR A 179 1.78 -8.67 -26.59
C THR A 179 0.63 -9.16 -25.73
N ILE A 180 0.08 -8.26 -24.90
CA ILE A 180 -0.98 -8.58 -23.94
C ILE A 180 -2.32 -8.11 -24.51
N ASN A 181 -2.96 -8.95 -25.33
CA ASN A 181 -4.30 -8.72 -25.84
C ASN A 181 -5.06 -10.06 -25.99
N ALA A 182 -6.38 -9.99 -26.20
CA ALA A 182 -7.25 -11.16 -26.24
C ALA A 182 -6.89 -12.12 -27.39
N GLU A 183 -6.56 -11.59 -28.58
CA GLU A 183 -6.24 -12.41 -29.75
C GLU A 183 -4.97 -13.24 -29.53
N ALA A 184 -3.90 -12.63 -28.99
CA ALA A 184 -2.68 -13.33 -28.64
C ALA A 184 -2.94 -14.40 -27.57
N ALA A 185 -3.76 -14.10 -26.57
CA ALA A 185 -4.10 -15.04 -25.51
C ALA A 185 -4.87 -16.26 -26.04
N GLU A 186 -5.84 -16.05 -26.93
CA GLU A 186 -6.56 -17.14 -27.59
C GLU A 186 -5.64 -18.02 -28.44
N GLN A 187 -4.72 -17.43 -29.20
CA GLN A 187 -3.77 -18.19 -30.02
C GLN A 187 -2.82 -19.03 -29.16
N ILE A 188 -2.28 -18.46 -28.08
CA ILE A 188 -1.40 -19.16 -27.15
C ILE A 188 -2.17 -20.30 -26.46
N LEU A 189 -3.39 -20.05 -26.00
CA LEU A 189 -4.22 -21.06 -25.35
C LEU A 189 -4.58 -22.21 -26.30
N ARG A 190 -4.92 -21.92 -27.57
CA ARG A 190 -5.15 -22.95 -28.59
C ARG A 190 -3.91 -23.81 -28.81
N LYS A 191 -2.72 -23.20 -28.92
CA LYS A 191 -1.45 -23.92 -29.06
C LYS A 191 -1.17 -24.82 -27.85
N LEU A 192 -1.46 -24.32 -26.64
CA LEU A 192 -1.27 -25.08 -25.41
C LEU A 192 -2.16 -26.32 -25.36
N ARG A 193 -3.43 -26.20 -25.78
CA ARG A 193 -4.42 -27.30 -25.80
C ARG A 193 -4.27 -28.26 -26.98
N SER A 194 -3.54 -27.88 -28.02
CA SER A 194 -3.24 -28.74 -29.18
C SER A 194 -2.02 -29.65 -28.99
N ARG A 195 -1.39 -29.60 -27.81
CA ARG A 195 -0.38 -30.56 -27.37
C ARG A 195 -1.02 -31.68 -26.58
#